data_AF-A0A2I1HUE3-F1
#
_entry.id   AF-A0A2I1HUE3-F1
#
_cell.length_a   1.000
_cell.length_b   1.000
_cell.length_c   1.000
_cell.angle_alpha   90.00
_cell.angle_beta   90.00
_cell.angle_gamma   90.00
#
_symmetry.space_group_name_H-M   'P 1'
#
loop_
_entity.id
_entity.type
_entity.pdbx_description
1 polymer ?
#
loop_
_entity_poly.entity_id
_entity_poly.type
_entity_poly.pdbx_seq_one_letter_code
_entity_poly.pdbx_strand_id
1 'polypeptide(L)'
;NSSVKFCSIRPYDSMFSAFQRSSAERRVRLPYYVLWMAISICIQDLQINCQFHTVPDIAADAYLSRCLTLSGLPSVDDPTPSFITLLKSPSLQRLSLILLCTGIPLTMDPVHFWRDFSDMHEYFQLLNLSRFAPLRSSLSWVDWRLTFDLIKDTLYHGLDVSRISTSYRFRLQLWFDELPLMSRLRFRYPGLYADDSLCPNCGIFMETLEHFFTCLPDSLFIIDHASPPVPTRRKLIDLLDQFSKRLATKASASPKARLDSNTLLSRLQSLPALGLSSLQNYSDHLTFTGLWFLRGFIPRDLSSLIISSSGLSRRDSSNIIIRTFLKLHREIYHQLWRPRCKMKSLKDKVMDITPALLRTVKSSDFTNFHFDTSPMAISPKRLRSYGPTP
;
A
#
# COMPACT_ATOMS: atom_id res chain seq x y z
N ASN A 1 -44.70 5.78 -26.21
CA ASN A 1 -44.20 5.88 -24.82
C ASN A 1 -44.32 4.55 -24.11
N SER A 2 -43.25 3.76 -24.17
CA SER A 2 -43.17 2.52 -23.40
C SER A 2 -42.94 2.89 -21.92
N SER A 3 -43.76 2.34 -21.03
CA SER A 3 -43.64 2.57 -19.58
C SER A 3 -43.18 1.28 -18.91
N VAL A 4 -42.11 1.36 -18.12
CA VAL A 4 -41.59 0.25 -17.32
C VAL A 4 -41.87 0.55 -15.85
N LYS A 5 -42.47 -0.43 -15.16
CA LYS A 5 -42.74 -0.36 -13.72
C LYS A 5 -41.82 -1.34 -13.00
N PHE A 6 -41.02 -0.83 -12.08
CA PHE A 6 -40.18 -1.63 -11.19
C PHE A 6 -40.86 -1.73 -9.83
N CYS A 7 -41.13 -2.95 -9.38
CA CYS A 7 -41.68 -3.20 -8.06
C CYS A 7 -40.57 -3.71 -7.13
N SER A 8 -40.46 -3.12 -5.94
CA SER A 8 -39.47 -3.54 -4.93
C SER A 8 -40.01 -3.36 -3.51
N ILE A 9 -39.47 -4.13 -2.57
CA ILE A 9 -39.70 -3.90 -1.12
C ILE A 9 -38.96 -2.64 -0.65
N ARG A 10 -37.88 -2.26 -1.35
CA ARG A 10 -37.11 -1.05 -1.02
C ARG A 10 -37.69 0.18 -1.71
N PRO A 11 -37.65 1.36 -1.06
CA PRO A 11 -38.22 2.60 -1.59
C PRO A 11 -37.29 3.24 -2.65
N TYR A 12 -37.01 2.52 -3.74
CA TYR A 12 -36.09 2.97 -4.79
C TYR A 12 -36.51 4.24 -5.51
N ASP A 13 -37.81 4.57 -5.50
CA ASP A 13 -38.31 5.83 -6.06
C ASP A 13 -37.64 7.06 -5.43
N SER A 14 -37.58 7.07 -4.09
CA SER A 14 -36.95 8.14 -3.33
C SER A 14 -35.44 8.23 -3.59
N MET A 15 -34.77 7.07 -3.71
CA MET A 15 -33.33 6.98 -3.95
C MET A 15 -32.97 7.46 -5.36
N PHE A 16 -33.73 7.03 -6.37
CA PHE A 16 -33.51 7.44 -7.76
C PHE A 16 -33.84 8.91 -7.96
N SER A 17 -34.91 9.41 -7.35
CA SER A 17 -35.25 10.84 -7.35
C SER A 17 -34.15 11.69 -6.70
N ALA A 18 -33.60 11.26 -5.56
CA ALA A 18 -32.48 11.92 -4.91
C ALA A 18 -31.21 11.91 -5.79
N PHE A 19 -30.95 10.80 -6.49
CA PHE A 19 -29.87 10.69 -7.46
C PHE A 19 -30.04 11.68 -8.63
N GLN A 20 -31.22 11.74 -9.24
CA GLN A 20 -31.49 12.65 -10.36
C GLN A 20 -31.33 14.12 -9.96
N ARG A 21 -31.78 14.49 -8.76
CA ARG A 21 -31.65 15.86 -8.23
C ARG A 21 -30.24 16.21 -7.72
N SER A 22 -29.37 15.23 -7.57
CA SER A 22 -28.00 15.45 -7.10
C SER A 22 -27.10 16.00 -8.21
N SER A 23 -26.12 16.83 -7.85
CA SER A 23 -25.04 17.22 -8.75
C SER A 23 -24.19 16.00 -9.14
N ALA A 24 -23.44 16.10 -10.24
CA ALA A 24 -22.56 15.01 -10.71
C ALA A 24 -21.60 14.51 -9.60
N GLU A 25 -21.02 15.42 -8.82
CA GLU A 25 -20.15 15.09 -7.69
C GLU A 25 -20.85 14.38 -6.53
N ARG A 26 -22.12 14.71 -6.27
CA ARG A 26 -22.90 14.05 -5.21
C ARG A 26 -23.41 12.69 -5.67
N ARG A 27 -23.75 12.56 -6.96
CA ARG A 27 -24.24 11.30 -7.55
C ARG A 27 -23.28 10.15 -7.31
N VAL A 28 -21.98 10.36 -7.51
CA VAL A 28 -20.95 9.32 -7.34
C VAL A 28 -20.74 8.86 -5.89
N ARG A 29 -21.29 9.59 -4.90
CA ARG A 29 -21.25 9.22 -3.47
C ARG A 29 -22.49 8.46 -3.02
N LEU A 30 -23.51 8.35 -3.87
CA LEU A 30 -24.75 7.66 -3.53
C LEU A 30 -24.59 6.14 -3.70
N PRO A 31 -25.28 5.33 -2.89
CA PRO A 31 -25.36 3.90 -3.10
C PRO A 31 -25.87 3.58 -4.51
N TYR A 32 -25.28 2.58 -5.14
CA TYR A 32 -25.66 2.10 -6.48
C TYR A 32 -25.57 3.14 -7.61
N TYR A 33 -24.75 4.19 -7.46
CA TYR A 33 -24.71 5.29 -8.43
C TYR A 33 -24.43 4.86 -9.88
N VAL A 34 -23.62 3.81 -10.10
CA VAL A 34 -23.35 3.26 -11.44
C VAL A 34 -24.62 2.69 -12.05
N LEU A 35 -25.39 1.94 -11.25
CA LEU A 35 -26.68 1.39 -11.66
C LEU A 35 -27.68 2.50 -11.95
N TRP A 36 -27.72 3.54 -11.12
CA TRP A 36 -28.56 4.71 -11.36
C TRP A 36 -28.16 5.49 -12.61
N MET A 37 -26.86 5.62 -12.90
CA MET A 37 -26.39 6.19 -14.16
C MET A 37 -26.83 5.34 -15.36
N ALA A 38 -26.70 4.01 -15.28
CA ALA A 38 -27.13 3.10 -16.33
C ALA A 38 -28.64 3.21 -16.60
N ILE A 39 -29.46 3.18 -15.54
CA ILE A 39 -30.91 3.37 -15.64
C ILE A 39 -31.23 4.74 -16.24
N SER A 40 -30.56 5.81 -15.80
CA SER A 40 -30.78 7.16 -16.32
C SER A 40 -30.44 7.27 -17.81
N ILE A 41 -29.40 6.58 -18.28
CA ILE A 41 -29.01 6.56 -19.69
C ILE A 41 -30.02 5.77 -20.50
N CYS A 42 -30.43 4.59 -20.04
CA CYS A 42 -31.48 3.81 -20.71
C CYS A 42 -32.79 4.59 -20.85
N ILE A 43 -33.21 5.32 -19.81
CA ILE A 43 -34.41 6.17 -19.84
C ILE A 43 -34.29 7.24 -20.94
N GLN A 44 -33.13 7.88 -21.03
CA GLN A 44 -32.87 8.94 -22.01
C GLN A 44 -32.75 8.40 -23.44
N ASP A 45 -31.99 7.32 -23.64
CA ASP A 45 -31.70 6.79 -24.97
C ASP A 45 -32.92 6.05 -25.56
N LEU A 46 -33.68 5.33 -24.72
CA LEU A 46 -34.84 4.56 -25.16
C LEU A 46 -36.16 5.34 -25.06
N GLN A 47 -36.13 6.56 -24.53
CA GLN A 47 -37.32 7.42 -24.34
C GLN A 47 -38.45 6.69 -23.58
N ILE A 48 -38.07 5.89 -22.58
CA ILE A 48 -39.00 5.09 -21.77
C ILE A 48 -39.35 5.82 -20.48
N ASN A 49 -40.61 5.72 -20.05
CA ASN A 49 -41.01 6.21 -18.74
C ASN A 49 -40.75 5.12 -17.69
N CYS A 50 -40.12 5.49 -16.58
CA CYS A 50 -39.73 4.56 -15.53
C CYS A 50 -40.43 4.95 -14.22
N GLN A 51 -41.14 4.00 -13.61
CA GLN A 51 -41.79 4.19 -12.32
C GLN A 51 -41.33 3.13 -11.33
N PHE A 52 -41.02 3.56 -10.10
CA PHE A 52 -40.64 2.67 -9.01
C PHE A 52 -41.79 2.58 -8.01
N HIS A 53 -42.31 1.38 -7.81
CA HIS A 53 -43.40 1.10 -6.87
C HIS A 53 -42.86 0.30 -5.68
N THR A 54 -43.16 0.77 -4.47
CA THR A 54 -42.78 0.07 -3.25
C THR A 54 -43.90 -0.87 -2.85
N VAL A 55 -43.61 -2.17 -2.73
CA VAL A 55 -44.59 -3.21 -2.40
C VAL A 55 -44.20 -3.87 -1.09
N PRO A 56 -45.12 -3.98 -0.11
CA PRO A 56 -44.80 -4.50 1.23
C PRO A 56 -44.40 -5.97 1.23
N ASP A 57 -44.97 -6.77 0.32
CA ASP A 57 -44.62 -8.17 0.13
C ASP A 57 -44.75 -8.55 -1.36
N ILE A 58 -43.66 -9.03 -1.94
CA ILE A 58 -43.62 -9.45 -3.35
C ILE A 58 -44.32 -10.81 -3.53
N ALA A 59 -44.38 -11.65 -2.48
CA ALA A 59 -45.02 -12.96 -2.52
C ALA A 59 -46.55 -12.89 -2.57
N ALA A 60 -47.13 -11.76 -2.14
CA ALA A 60 -48.57 -11.52 -2.19
C ALA A 60 -49.09 -11.22 -3.61
N ASP A 61 -48.21 -10.82 -4.54
CA ASP A 61 -48.55 -10.55 -5.94
C ASP A 61 -48.16 -11.75 -6.83
N ALA A 62 -49.17 -12.42 -7.40
CA ALA A 62 -48.98 -13.62 -8.21
C ALA A 62 -48.11 -13.37 -9.48
N TYR A 63 -48.12 -12.16 -10.04
CA TYR A 63 -47.29 -11.80 -11.17
C TYR A 63 -45.83 -11.60 -10.75
N LEU A 64 -45.60 -10.85 -9.66
CA LEU A 64 -44.24 -10.59 -9.17
C LEU A 64 -43.57 -11.85 -8.60
N SER A 65 -44.34 -12.72 -7.93
CA SER A 65 -43.90 -14.04 -7.46
C SER A 65 -43.45 -14.94 -8.62
N ARG A 66 -44.18 -14.90 -9.75
CA ARG A 66 -43.79 -15.59 -10.99
C ARG A 66 -42.52 -15.01 -11.61
N CYS A 67 -42.36 -13.69 -11.61
CA CYS A 67 -41.13 -13.03 -12.08
C CYS A 67 -39.90 -13.42 -11.24
N LEU A 68 -40.04 -13.51 -9.90
CA LEU A 68 -38.97 -13.99 -9.02
C LEU A 68 -38.58 -15.42 -9.35
N THR A 69 -39.56 -16.31 -9.49
CA THR A 69 -39.33 -17.73 -9.85
C THR A 69 -38.61 -17.86 -11.20
N LEU A 70 -38.99 -17.06 -12.20
CA LEU A 70 -38.35 -17.05 -13.53
C LEU A 70 -36.94 -16.46 -13.53
N SER A 71 -36.63 -15.55 -12.61
CA SER A 71 -35.31 -14.92 -12.53
C SER A 71 -34.22 -15.83 -11.95
N GLY A 72 -34.59 -16.98 -11.37
CA GLY A 72 -33.65 -17.98 -10.86
C GLY A 72 -32.72 -17.48 -9.75
N LEU A 73 -33.02 -16.35 -9.12
CA LEU A 73 -32.20 -15.73 -8.07
C LEU A 73 -32.49 -16.37 -6.70
N PRO A 74 -31.53 -17.12 -6.12
CA PRO A 74 -31.65 -17.66 -4.79
C PRO A 74 -31.10 -16.61 -3.81
N SER A 75 -31.97 -16.01 -3.00
CA SER A 75 -31.67 -14.99 -1.96
C SER A 75 -31.87 -13.53 -2.37
N VAL A 76 -32.45 -12.79 -1.40
CA VAL A 76 -32.75 -11.35 -1.37
C VAL A 76 -31.47 -10.51 -1.12
N ASP A 77 -30.32 -11.14 -0.96
CA ASP A 77 -29.04 -10.45 -0.77
C ASP A 77 -28.49 -9.90 -2.11
N ASP A 78 -28.90 -8.67 -2.40
CA ASP A 78 -28.27 -7.65 -3.25
C ASP A 78 -27.19 -8.13 -4.24
N PRO A 79 -27.59 -8.65 -5.41
CA PRO A 79 -26.66 -8.90 -6.50
C PRO A 79 -26.48 -7.58 -7.25
N THR A 80 -25.75 -6.63 -6.68
CA THR A 80 -25.34 -5.46 -7.47
C THR A 80 -24.53 -5.99 -8.66
N PRO A 81 -24.99 -5.86 -9.92
CA PRO A 81 -24.27 -6.40 -11.06
C PRO A 81 -22.89 -5.74 -11.10
N SER A 82 -21.84 -6.55 -11.31
CA SER A 82 -20.48 -6.00 -11.39
C SER A 82 -20.44 -4.89 -12.45
N PHE A 83 -19.63 -3.85 -12.23
CA PHE A 83 -19.43 -2.75 -13.17
C PHE A 83 -19.14 -3.25 -14.60
N ILE A 84 -18.36 -4.32 -14.73
CA ILE A 84 -18.05 -5.00 -15.99
C ILE A 84 -19.30 -5.60 -16.66
N THR A 85 -20.24 -6.16 -15.88
CA THR A 85 -21.49 -6.72 -16.40
C THR A 85 -22.35 -5.63 -17.02
N LEU A 86 -22.42 -4.44 -16.42
CA LEU A 86 -23.16 -3.30 -16.96
C LEU A 86 -22.54 -2.80 -18.27
N LEU A 87 -21.21 -2.70 -18.35
CA LEU A 87 -20.51 -2.25 -19.56
C LEU A 87 -20.64 -3.19 -20.77
N LYS A 88 -20.98 -4.47 -20.55
CA LYS A 88 -21.21 -5.44 -21.64
C LYS A 88 -22.54 -5.23 -22.37
N SER A 89 -23.45 -4.44 -21.81
CA SER A 89 -24.75 -4.17 -22.45
C SER A 89 -24.59 -3.22 -23.65
N PRO A 90 -25.03 -3.59 -24.85
CA PRO A 90 -24.97 -2.72 -26.04
C PRO A 90 -25.66 -1.38 -25.83
N SER A 91 -26.76 -1.37 -25.07
CA SER A 91 -27.55 -0.18 -24.74
C SER A 91 -26.85 0.80 -23.79
N LEU A 92 -25.71 0.42 -23.21
CA LEU A 92 -24.93 1.25 -22.28
C LEU A 92 -23.60 1.71 -22.89
N GLN A 93 -23.45 1.70 -24.22
CA GLN A 93 -22.23 2.21 -24.89
C GLN A 93 -21.89 3.66 -24.53
N ARG A 94 -22.87 4.52 -24.21
CA ARG A 94 -22.61 5.89 -23.72
C ARG A 94 -21.88 5.90 -22.37
N LEU A 95 -22.13 4.92 -21.49
CA LEU A 95 -21.32 4.76 -20.27
C LEU A 95 -19.87 4.41 -20.62
N SER A 96 -19.65 3.55 -21.60
CA SER A 96 -18.30 3.19 -22.04
C SER A 96 -17.50 4.38 -22.58
N LEU A 97 -18.15 5.32 -23.27
CA LEU A 97 -17.53 6.55 -23.80
C LEU A 97 -17.16 7.57 -22.71
N ILE A 98 -17.99 7.70 -21.67
CA ILE A 98 -17.74 8.62 -20.54
C ILE A 98 -16.62 8.08 -19.63
N LEU A 99 -16.37 6.76 -19.68
CA LEU A 99 -15.45 6.05 -18.81
C LEU A 99 -14.20 5.59 -19.56
N LEU A 100 -13.62 6.49 -20.37
CA LEU A 100 -12.35 6.30 -21.04
C LEU A 100 -11.23 7.01 -20.27
N CYS A 101 -10.11 6.33 -20.06
CA CYS A 101 -8.83 6.97 -19.71
C CYS A 101 -7.87 6.82 -20.89
N THR A 102 -7.38 7.92 -21.46
CA THR A 102 -6.45 7.91 -22.61
C THR A 102 -6.95 7.09 -23.82
N GLY A 103 -8.27 7.05 -24.04
CA GLY A 103 -8.89 6.25 -25.11
C GLY A 103 -9.12 4.77 -24.78
N ILE A 104 -8.78 4.32 -23.57
CA ILE A 104 -8.98 2.95 -23.11
C ILE A 104 -10.17 2.92 -22.13
N PRO A 105 -11.16 2.03 -22.33
CA PRO A 105 -12.28 1.89 -21.40
C PRO A 105 -11.83 1.40 -20.03
N LEU A 106 -12.37 2.03 -18.98
CA LEU A 106 -12.14 1.62 -17.61
C LEU A 106 -12.72 0.23 -17.37
N THR A 107 -11.92 -0.64 -16.74
CA THR A 107 -12.31 -2.00 -16.33
C THR A 107 -12.76 -2.06 -14.87
N MET A 108 -12.84 -0.92 -14.21
CA MET A 108 -13.20 -0.78 -12.81
C MET A 108 -14.02 0.49 -12.59
N ASP A 109 -14.62 0.58 -11.42
CA ASP A 109 -15.40 1.74 -11.01
C ASP A 109 -14.59 3.05 -11.19
N PRO A 110 -15.17 4.09 -11.80
CA PRO A 110 -14.47 5.33 -12.11
C PRO A 110 -13.95 6.09 -10.90
N VAL A 111 -14.69 6.10 -9.78
CA VAL A 111 -14.25 6.76 -8.55
C VAL A 111 -13.06 6.01 -7.97
N HIS A 112 -13.11 4.68 -7.97
CA HIS A 112 -11.97 3.85 -7.60
C HIS A 112 -10.77 4.09 -8.53
N PHE A 113 -10.98 4.13 -9.84
CA PHE A 113 -9.93 4.40 -10.82
C PHE A 113 -9.26 5.76 -10.56
N TRP A 114 -10.03 6.83 -10.44
CA TRP A 114 -9.48 8.18 -10.24
C TRP A 114 -8.78 8.33 -8.88
N ARG A 115 -9.29 7.66 -7.85
CA ARG A 115 -8.60 7.60 -6.55
C ARG A 115 -7.27 6.88 -6.68
N ASP A 116 -7.24 5.70 -7.28
CA ASP A 116 -6.01 4.94 -7.47
C ASP A 116 -5.02 5.70 -8.36
N PHE A 117 -5.50 6.40 -9.40
CA PHE A 117 -4.69 7.25 -10.27
C PHE A 117 -4.09 8.44 -9.52
N SER A 118 -4.88 9.13 -8.69
CA SER A 118 -4.40 10.24 -7.85
C SER A 118 -3.37 9.75 -6.83
N ASP A 119 -3.67 8.66 -6.12
CA ASP A 119 -2.77 8.02 -5.17
C ASP A 119 -1.43 7.65 -5.86
N MET A 120 -1.48 7.11 -7.09
CA MET A 120 -0.29 6.80 -7.87
C MET A 120 0.48 8.06 -8.28
N HIS A 121 -0.20 9.11 -8.72
CA HIS A 121 0.46 10.36 -9.12
C HIS A 121 1.21 11.01 -7.96
N GLU A 122 0.56 11.17 -6.81
CA GLU A 122 1.21 11.68 -5.58
C GLU A 122 2.41 10.81 -5.18
N TYR A 123 2.28 9.49 -5.32
CA TYR A 123 3.38 8.60 -5.02
C TYR A 123 4.56 8.73 -5.98
N PHE A 124 4.32 8.89 -7.28
CA PHE A 124 5.41 9.13 -8.23
C PHE A 124 6.11 10.46 -7.94
N GLN A 125 5.40 11.47 -7.45
CA GLN A 125 6.03 12.68 -6.91
C GLN A 125 6.90 12.37 -5.69
N LEU A 126 6.46 11.51 -4.76
CA LEU A 126 7.29 11.06 -3.63
C LEU A 126 8.54 10.30 -4.10
N LEU A 127 8.44 9.45 -5.12
CA LEU A 127 9.59 8.74 -5.70
C LEU A 127 10.56 9.68 -6.44
N ASN A 128 10.14 10.91 -6.77
CA ASN A 128 11.01 11.93 -7.33
C ASN A 128 11.90 12.62 -6.28
N LEU A 129 11.79 12.25 -4.99
CA LEU A 129 12.77 12.65 -3.98
C LEU A 129 14.14 12.01 -4.27
N SER A 130 15.23 12.75 -3.97
CA SER A 130 16.62 12.32 -4.24
C SER A 130 16.99 10.98 -3.57
N ARG A 131 16.43 10.72 -2.39
CA ARG A 131 16.61 9.46 -1.63
C ARG A 131 16.10 8.19 -2.33
N PHE A 132 15.24 8.35 -3.34
CA PHE A 132 14.75 7.24 -4.18
C PHE A 132 15.42 7.22 -5.55
N ALA A 133 16.38 8.11 -5.82
CA ALA A 133 17.11 8.14 -7.10
C ALA A 133 17.70 6.77 -7.48
N PRO A 134 18.32 5.98 -6.57
CA PRO A 134 18.86 4.67 -6.93
C PRO A 134 17.78 3.63 -7.28
N LEU A 135 16.51 3.86 -6.89
CA LEU A 135 15.40 2.98 -7.24
C LEU A 135 14.85 3.27 -8.65
N ARG A 136 15.09 4.46 -9.21
CA ARG A 136 14.51 4.89 -10.50
C ARG A 136 14.96 4.01 -11.68
N SER A 137 16.19 3.52 -11.64
CA SER A 137 16.72 2.57 -12.65
C SER A 137 16.15 1.16 -12.50
N SER A 138 15.47 0.86 -11.39
CA SER A 138 15.02 -0.50 -11.02
C SER A 138 13.52 -0.57 -10.72
N LEU A 139 12.73 0.41 -11.19
CA LEU A 139 11.28 0.46 -10.94
C LEU A 139 10.53 -0.78 -11.46
N SER A 140 11.05 -1.44 -12.50
CA SER A 140 10.46 -2.66 -13.07
C SER A 140 10.55 -3.88 -12.15
N TRP A 141 11.49 -3.86 -11.20
CA TRP A 141 11.71 -4.97 -10.26
C TRP A 141 10.75 -4.94 -9.08
N VAL A 142 10.00 -3.86 -8.90
CA VAL A 142 9.04 -3.69 -7.81
C VAL A 142 7.65 -4.13 -8.28
N ASP A 143 6.94 -4.87 -7.41
CA ASP A 143 5.50 -5.04 -7.46
C ASP A 143 4.84 -3.81 -6.83
N TRP A 144 4.54 -2.82 -7.67
CA TRP A 144 3.96 -1.56 -7.23
C TRP A 144 2.60 -1.75 -6.57
N ARG A 145 1.77 -2.68 -7.06
CA ARG A 145 0.45 -2.93 -6.48
C ARG A 145 0.58 -3.40 -5.03
N LEU A 146 1.41 -4.40 -4.77
CA LEU A 146 1.63 -4.89 -3.41
C LEU A 146 2.33 -3.87 -2.52
N THR A 147 3.30 -3.14 -3.08
CA THR A 147 3.99 -2.07 -2.38
C THR A 147 3.02 -0.95 -1.98
N PHE A 148 2.07 -0.61 -2.86
CA PHE A 148 1.01 0.34 -2.57
C PHE A 148 0.05 -0.16 -1.52
N ASP A 149 -0.45 -1.39 -1.63
CA ASP A 149 -1.34 -1.95 -0.63
C ASP A 149 -0.69 -1.94 0.77
N LEU A 150 0.61 -2.25 0.83
CA LEU A 150 1.40 -2.20 2.07
C LEU A 150 1.54 -0.77 2.64
N ILE A 151 1.75 0.22 1.77
CA ILE A 151 1.93 1.62 2.17
C ILE A 151 0.59 2.33 2.40
N LYS A 152 -0.49 1.93 1.73
CA LYS A 152 -1.80 2.55 1.83
C LYS A 152 -2.41 2.35 3.22
N ASP A 153 -2.29 1.13 3.72
CA ASP A 153 -2.55 0.77 5.13
C ASP A 153 -1.65 1.54 6.11
N THR A 154 -0.59 2.17 5.61
CA THR A 154 0.15 3.18 6.36
C THR A 154 -0.44 4.58 6.13
N LEU A 155 -0.13 5.25 5.03
CA LEU A 155 -0.33 6.69 4.86
C LEU A 155 -1.77 7.18 4.99
N TYR A 156 -2.79 6.37 4.68
CA TYR A 156 -4.18 6.86 4.52
C TYR A 156 -5.07 6.71 5.75
N HIS A 157 -4.59 6.18 6.87
CA HIS A 157 -5.47 5.96 8.02
C HIS A 157 -5.89 7.22 8.80
N GLY A 158 -5.57 8.44 8.32
CA GLY A 158 -6.02 9.69 8.95
C GLY A 158 -5.66 9.79 10.43
N LEU A 159 -4.67 8.99 10.86
CA LEU A 159 -4.24 8.94 12.23
C LEU A 159 -3.53 10.26 12.50
N ASP A 160 -4.03 10.99 13.49
CA ASP A 160 -3.26 12.05 14.13
C ASP A 160 -1.84 11.52 14.33
N VAL A 161 -0.85 12.24 13.79
CA VAL A 161 0.56 11.86 13.81
C VAL A 161 1.04 11.60 15.25
N SER A 162 0.36 12.19 16.24
CA SER A 162 0.58 11.97 17.67
C SER A 162 0.16 10.59 18.19
N ARG A 163 -0.79 9.91 17.52
CA ARG A 163 -1.41 8.64 17.92
C ARG A 163 -0.88 7.42 17.18
N ILE A 164 0.08 7.63 16.29
CA ILE A 164 0.71 6.57 15.52
C ILE A 164 1.59 5.71 16.44
N SER A 165 1.43 4.38 16.37
CA SER A 165 2.26 3.45 17.16
C SER A 165 3.75 3.57 16.81
N THR A 166 4.64 3.33 17.78
CA THR A 166 6.09 3.45 17.57
C THR A 166 6.63 2.47 16.53
N SER A 167 6.03 1.28 16.40
CA SER A 167 6.38 0.29 15.37
C SER A 167 5.96 0.78 13.97
N TYR A 168 4.83 1.46 13.88
CA TYR A 168 4.41 2.08 12.64
C TYR A 168 5.35 3.23 12.25
N ARG A 169 5.69 4.12 13.21
CA ARG A 169 6.62 5.23 12.96
C ARG A 169 7.96 4.74 12.44
N PHE A 170 8.46 3.65 13.02
CA PHE A 170 9.65 2.96 12.52
C PHE A 170 9.53 2.55 11.05
N ARG A 171 8.41 1.95 10.63
CA ARG A 171 8.22 1.53 9.23
C ARG A 171 8.24 2.72 8.27
N LEU A 172 7.56 3.81 8.61
CA LEU A 172 7.60 5.01 7.77
C LEU A 172 9.01 5.59 7.68
N GLN A 173 9.69 5.75 8.82
CA GLN A 173 11.06 6.25 8.85
C GLN A 173 12.01 5.33 8.08
N LEU A 174 11.83 4.01 8.15
CA LEU A 174 12.61 3.04 7.39
C LEU A 174 12.35 3.17 5.87
N TRP A 175 11.08 3.28 5.47
CA TRP A 175 10.71 3.45 4.05
C TRP A 175 11.35 4.72 3.45
N PHE A 176 11.26 5.83 4.18
CA PHE A 176 11.85 7.11 3.80
C PHE A 176 13.36 7.21 4.02
N ASP A 177 14.05 6.20 4.58
CA ASP A 177 15.47 6.31 4.95
C ASP A 177 15.75 7.53 5.87
N GLU A 178 14.93 7.66 6.90
CA GLU A 178 14.93 8.72 7.92
C GLU A 178 14.99 8.14 9.34
N LEU A 179 15.49 6.91 9.48
CA LEU A 179 15.79 6.37 10.80
C LEU A 179 16.90 7.21 11.45
N PRO A 180 16.81 7.49 12.76
CA PRO A 180 17.85 8.23 13.50
C PRO A 180 19.08 7.36 13.73
N LEU A 181 19.77 7.03 12.64
CA LEU A 181 21.07 6.35 12.58
C LEU A 181 22.20 7.35 12.77
N MET A 182 23.39 6.91 13.18
CA MET A 182 24.49 7.83 13.49
C MET A 182 24.87 8.71 12.30
N SER A 183 24.93 8.13 11.09
CA SER A 183 25.18 8.90 9.86
C SER A 183 24.19 10.05 9.67
N ARG A 184 22.90 9.81 9.90
CA ARG A 184 21.83 10.82 9.77
C ARG A 184 21.86 11.85 10.89
N LEU A 185 22.16 11.41 12.11
CA LEU A 185 22.21 12.30 13.28
C LEU A 185 23.39 13.25 13.21
N ARG A 186 24.54 12.83 12.68
CA ARG A 186 25.67 13.69 12.35
C ARG A 186 25.23 14.84 11.44
N PHE A 187 24.47 14.56 10.39
CA PHE A 187 23.96 15.63 9.52
C PHE A 187 22.91 16.50 10.21
N ARG A 188 22.02 15.91 11.02
CA ARG A 188 20.92 16.65 11.67
C ARG A 188 21.38 17.54 12.82
N TYR A 189 22.36 17.08 13.60
CA TYR A 189 22.92 17.77 14.76
C TYR A 189 24.46 17.66 14.76
N PRO A 190 25.14 18.34 13.81
CA PRO A 190 26.60 18.23 13.65
C PRO A 190 27.38 18.71 14.88
N GLY A 191 26.83 19.64 15.65
CA GLY A 191 27.44 20.09 16.91
C GLY A 191 27.31 19.11 18.08
N LEU A 192 26.48 18.06 17.97
CA LEU A 192 26.29 17.04 19.00
C LEU A 192 26.89 15.69 18.63
N TYR A 193 26.83 15.34 17.34
CA TYR A 193 27.34 14.07 16.82
C TYR A 193 28.56 14.36 15.93
N ALA A 194 29.75 14.13 16.48
CA ALA A 194 31.04 14.34 15.82
C ALA A 194 31.32 13.32 14.70
N ASP A 195 32.40 13.54 13.94
CA ASP A 195 32.79 12.74 12.77
C ASP A 195 33.12 11.27 13.08
N ASP A 196 33.44 10.97 14.34
CA ASP A 196 33.68 9.66 14.93
C ASP A 196 32.41 9.05 15.57
N SER A 197 31.21 9.43 15.11
CA SER A 197 29.94 8.88 15.60
C SER A 197 29.74 7.42 15.18
N LEU A 198 30.64 6.52 15.58
CA LEU A 198 30.64 5.11 15.25
C LEU A 198 29.35 4.42 15.69
N CYS A 199 29.03 3.33 15.02
CA CYS A 199 27.86 2.52 15.28
C CYS A 199 27.75 2.20 16.78
N PRO A 200 26.60 2.47 17.43
CA PRO A 200 26.44 2.18 18.85
C PRO A 200 26.55 0.69 19.16
N ASN A 201 26.46 -0.17 18.14
CA ASN A 201 26.47 -1.60 18.27
C ASN A 201 27.87 -2.23 18.18
N CYS A 202 28.65 -1.91 17.13
CA CYS A 202 30.01 -2.44 16.97
C CYS A 202 31.11 -1.46 17.35
N GLY A 203 30.84 -0.15 17.35
CA GLY A 203 31.85 0.86 17.63
C GLY A 203 32.97 0.97 16.59
N ILE A 204 32.83 0.39 15.39
CA ILE A 204 33.91 0.33 14.38
C ILE A 204 33.58 1.20 13.17
N PHE A 205 32.40 1.02 12.58
CA PHE A 205 32.01 1.70 11.33
C PHE A 205 30.96 2.79 11.58
N MET A 206 30.86 3.74 10.65
CA MET A 206 29.75 4.67 10.61
C MET A 206 28.44 3.91 10.40
N GLU A 207 27.44 4.15 11.25
CA GLU A 207 26.13 3.50 11.12
C GLU A 207 25.30 4.15 10.01
N THR A 208 25.38 3.57 8.83
CA THR A 208 24.45 3.77 7.70
C THR A 208 23.25 2.83 7.82
N LEU A 209 22.24 3.00 6.97
CA LEU A 209 21.08 2.08 6.94
C LEU A 209 21.49 0.66 6.56
N GLU A 210 22.43 0.52 5.63
CA GLU A 210 23.01 -0.77 5.28
C GLU A 210 23.74 -1.37 6.48
N HIS A 211 24.63 -0.60 7.11
CA HIS A 211 25.36 -1.07 8.30
C HIS A 211 24.43 -1.45 9.45
N PHE A 212 23.31 -0.76 9.64
CA PHE A 212 22.30 -1.17 10.64
C PHE A 212 21.89 -2.63 10.46
N PHE A 213 21.68 -3.10 9.22
CA PHE A 213 21.27 -4.47 8.91
C PHE A 213 22.45 -5.46 8.84
N THR A 214 23.63 -5.00 8.44
CA THR A 214 24.81 -5.87 8.21
C THR A 214 25.79 -5.89 9.38
N CYS A 215 25.58 -5.07 10.41
CA CYS A 215 26.44 -4.97 11.58
C CYS A 215 26.62 -6.34 12.25
N LEU A 216 27.89 -6.71 12.42
CA LEU A 216 28.34 -7.87 13.17
C LEU A 216 29.37 -7.37 14.20
N PRO A 217 28.99 -7.20 15.47
CA PRO A 217 29.92 -6.75 16.51
C PRO A 217 30.89 -7.88 16.84
N ASP A 218 32.19 -7.57 16.91
CA ASP A 218 33.17 -8.48 17.46
C ASP A 218 32.98 -8.61 18.97
N SER A 219 32.98 -9.84 19.47
CA SER A 219 32.79 -10.16 20.90
C SER A 219 33.86 -9.57 21.83
N LEU A 220 34.90 -8.93 21.27
CA LEU A 220 36.06 -8.42 21.99
C LEU A 220 35.91 -6.95 22.45
N PHE A 221 34.95 -6.19 21.92
CA PHE A 221 34.67 -4.82 22.36
C PHE A 221 33.45 -4.80 23.29
N ILE A 222 33.56 -5.50 24.42
CA ILE A 222 32.63 -5.32 25.53
C ILE A 222 32.96 -3.97 26.15
N ILE A 223 32.17 -2.95 25.82
CA ILE A 223 32.16 -1.72 26.63
C ILE A 223 31.65 -2.16 28.01
N ASP A 224 32.52 -2.12 29.02
CA ASP A 224 32.45 -2.84 30.30
C ASP A 224 31.17 -2.69 31.13
N HIS A 225 30.20 -1.86 30.73
CA HIS A 225 28.96 -1.65 31.47
C HIS A 225 27.69 -1.52 30.60
N ALA A 226 27.73 -1.97 29.33
CA ALA A 226 26.60 -1.87 28.41
C ALA A 226 25.87 -3.21 28.17
N SER A 227 24.59 -3.14 27.76
CA SER A 227 23.86 -4.34 27.27
C SER A 227 24.64 -5.01 26.13
N PRO A 228 24.63 -6.36 26.03
CA PRO A 228 25.45 -7.08 25.07
C PRO A 228 25.13 -6.63 23.64
N PRO A 229 26.16 -6.51 22.77
CA PRO A 229 25.97 -6.05 21.41
C PRO A 229 25.10 -7.05 20.63
N VAL A 230 24.28 -6.52 19.73
CA VAL A 230 23.30 -7.31 19.00
C VAL A 230 23.91 -7.75 17.68
N PRO A 231 24.04 -9.06 17.38
CA PRO A 231 24.52 -9.52 16.09
C PRO A 231 23.42 -9.33 15.04
N THR A 232 23.23 -8.09 14.59
CA THR A 232 22.09 -7.68 13.76
C THR A 232 22.04 -8.47 12.46
N ARG A 233 23.19 -8.67 11.81
CA ARG A 233 23.30 -9.50 10.60
C ARG A 233 22.78 -10.93 10.82
N ARG A 234 23.22 -11.60 11.88
CA ARG A 234 22.80 -12.98 12.19
C ARG A 234 21.30 -13.06 12.47
N LYS A 235 20.80 -12.17 13.34
CA LYS A 235 19.36 -12.10 13.64
C LYS A 235 18.53 -11.79 12.40
N LEU A 236 19.01 -10.91 11.52
CA LEU A 236 18.31 -10.60 10.27
C LEU A 236 18.23 -11.82 9.34
N ILE A 237 19.31 -12.60 9.23
CA ILE A 237 19.30 -13.88 8.49
C ILE A 237 18.22 -14.81 9.07
N ASP A 238 18.17 -14.96 10.40
CA ASP A 238 17.15 -15.80 11.05
C ASP A 238 15.72 -15.31 10.80
N LEU A 239 15.50 -13.99 10.84
CA LEU A 239 14.20 -13.39 10.56
C LEU A 239 13.76 -13.57 9.11
N LEU A 240 14.69 -13.44 8.16
CA LEU A 240 14.42 -13.64 6.73
C LEU A 240 14.17 -15.13 6.42
N ASP A 241 14.91 -16.04 7.06
CA ASP A 241 14.66 -17.48 6.95
C ASP A 241 13.27 -17.85 7.49
N GLN A 242 12.89 -17.32 8.66
CA GLN A 242 11.53 -17.49 9.20
C GLN A 242 10.46 -16.88 8.32
N PHE A 243 10.72 -15.73 7.69
CA PHE A 243 9.82 -15.11 6.73
C PHE A 243 9.60 -16.05 5.54
N SER A 244 10.67 -16.56 4.92
CA SER A 244 10.62 -17.46 3.77
C SER A 244 9.89 -18.76 4.12
N LYS A 245 10.18 -19.37 5.28
CA LYS A 245 9.47 -20.57 5.77
C LYS A 245 7.98 -20.34 5.93
N ARG A 246 7.58 -19.27 6.63
CA ARG A 246 6.16 -18.93 6.84
C ARG A 246 5.44 -18.66 5.52
N LEU A 247 6.11 -17.98 4.59
CA LEU A 247 5.55 -17.66 3.29
C LEU A 247 5.36 -18.93 2.45
N ALA A 248 6.37 -19.80 2.39
CA ALA A 248 6.31 -21.08 1.69
C ALA A 248 5.17 -21.95 2.21
N THR A 249 5.10 -22.17 3.53
CA THR A 249 4.05 -23.00 4.15
C THR A 249 2.64 -22.49 3.87
N LYS A 250 2.42 -21.17 3.93
CA LYS A 250 1.10 -20.59 3.65
C LYS A 250 0.73 -20.65 2.18
N ALA A 251 1.69 -20.42 1.29
CA ALA A 251 1.49 -20.47 -0.15
C ALA A 251 1.25 -21.89 -0.66
N SER A 252 1.89 -22.90 -0.05
CA SER A 252 1.71 -24.31 -0.40
C SER A 252 0.54 -24.99 0.31
N ALA A 253 -0.19 -24.30 1.19
CA ALA A 253 -1.30 -24.89 1.94
C ALA A 253 -2.55 -25.15 1.06
N SER A 254 -2.62 -24.54 -0.12
CA SER A 254 -3.72 -24.75 -1.07
C SER A 254 -3.62 -26.14 -1.73
N PRO A 255 -4.73 -26.89 -1.85
CA PRO A 255 -4.77 -28.11 -2.66
C PRO A 255 -4.41 -27.89 -4.13
N LYS A 256 -4.51 -26.65 -4.62
CA LYS A 256 -4.16 -26.25 -6.00
C LYS A 256 -2.70 -25.80 -6.13
N ALA A 257 -1.91 -25.88 -5.07
CA ALA A 257 -0.51 -25.50 -5.10
C ALA A 257 0.27 -26.37 -6.10
N ARG A 258 1.10 -25.72 -6.92
CA ARG A 258 1.93 -26.36 -7.94
C ARG A 258 3.31 -26.77 -7.43
N LEU A 259 3.77 -26.11 -6.36
CA LEU A 259 5.03 -26.42 -5.70
C LEU A 259 4.77 -26.82 -4.26
N ASP A 260 5.49 -27.83 -3.80
CA ASP A 260 5.52 -28.19 -2.38
C ASP A 260 6.27 -27.12 -1.55
N SER A 261 6.07 -27.18 -0.23
CA SER A 261 6.64 -26.19 0.70
C SER A 261 8.17 -26.14 0.67
N ASN A 262 8.86 -27.26 0.45
CA ASN A 262 10.32 -27.31 0.49
C ASN A 262 10.93 -26.75 -0.79
N THR A 263 10.38 -27.11 -1.95
CA THR A 263 10.79 -26.56 -3.25
C THR A 263 10.54 -25.05 -3.29
N LEU A 264 9.40 -24.58 -2.81
CA LEU A 264 9.09 -23.16 -2.74
C LEU A 264 10.03 -22.41 -1.78
N LEU A 265 10.33 -22.99 -0.62
CA LEU A 265 11.28 -22.42 0.33
C LEU A 265 12.68 -22.24 -0.28
N SER A 266 13.19 -23.27 -0.96
CA SER A 266 14.49 -23.21 -1.64
C SER A 266 14.53 -22.08 -2.68
N ARG A 267 13.48 -21.97 -3.51
CA ARG A 267 13.35 -20.89 -4.50
C ARG A 267 13.31 -19.51 -3.85
N LEU A 268 12.59 -19.35 -2.73
CA LEU A 268 12.54 -18.10 -1.97
C LEU A 268 13.91 -17.73 -1.40
N GLN A 269 14.61 -18.68 -0.79
CA GLN A 269 15.94 -18.45 -0.21
C GLN A 269 16.99 -18.09 -1.27
N SER A 270 16.80 -18.54 -2.52
CA SER A 270 17.67 -18.18 -3.65
C SER A 270 17.36 -16.82 -4.28
N LEU A 271 16.29 -16.12 -3.90
CA LEU A 271 15.93 -14.82 -4.49
C LEU A 271 16.93 -13.73 -4.07
N PRO A 272 17.68 -13.13 -5.02
CA PRO A 272 18.63 -12.06 -4.69
C PRO A 272 17.96 -10.84 -4.06
N ALA A 273 16.70 -10.58 -4.43
CA ALA A 273 15.93 -9.43 -3.94
C ALA A 273 15.59 -9.51 -2.44
N LEU A 274 15.58 -10.71 -1.84
CA LEU A 274 15.45 -10.86 -0.39
C LEU A 274 16.77 -10.62 0.35
N GLY A 275 17.90 -10.67 -0.36
CA GLY A 275 19.23 -10.40 0.16
C GLY A 275 19.80 -11.49 1.07
N LEU A 276 19.18 -12.68 1.18
CA LEU A 276 19.63 -13.74 2.09
C LEU A 276 21.06 -14.21 1.76
N SER A 277 21.33 -14.53 0.49
CA SER A 277 22.66 -14.93 0.02
C SER A 277 23.68 -13.79 0.17
N SER A 278 23.27 -12.54 -0.09
CA SER A 278 24.14 -11.37 0.10
C SER A 278 24.51 -11.16 1.57
N LEU A 279 23.61 -11.45 2.51
CA LEU A 279 23.89 -11.39 3.95
C LEU A 279 24.77 -12.54 4.42
N GLN A 280 24.64 -13.73 3.85
CA GLN A 280 25.50 -14.87 4.20
C GLN A 280 26.93 -14.61 3.76
N ASN A 281 27.13 -14.07 2.56
CA ASN A 281 28.44 -13.81 1.96
C ASN A 281 28.89 -12.34 2.05
N TYR A 282 28.28 -11.55 2.94
CA TYR A 282 28.56 -10.12 3.04
C TYR A 282 30.02 -9.88 3.44
N SER A 283 30.70 -9.08 2.61
CA SER A 283 32.00 -8.48 2.87
C SER A 283 31.87 -6.96 2.73
N ASP A 284 32.82 -6.21 3.28
CA ASP A 284 32.77 -4.73 3.29
C ASP A 284 32.84 -4.11 1.89
N HIS A 285 33.14 -4.90 0.85
CA HIS A 285 33.19 -4.47 -0.55
C HIS A 285 31.91 -4.78 -1.34
N LEU A 286 30.97 -5.54 -0.76
CA LEU A 286 29.72 -5.94 -1.40
C LEU A 286 28.55 -5.12 -0.86
N THR A 287 27.58 -4.82 -1.74
CA THR A 287 26.36 -4.12 -1.33
C THR A 287 25.28 -5.11 -0.90
N PHE A 288 24.56 -4.77 0.16
CA PHE A 288 23.41 -5.56 0.62
C PHE A 288 22.20 -5.37 -0.31
N THR A 289 21.91 -6.37 -1.14
CA THR A 289 20.87 -6.30 -2.19
C THR A 289 19.43 -6.31 -1.63
N GLY A 290 19.23 -6.84 -0.42
CA GLY A 290 17.92 -6.92 0.24
C GLY A 290 17.44 -5.60 0.85
N LEU A 291 18.22 -4.51 0.73
CA LEU A 291 17.92 -3.25 1.40
C LEU A 291 16.56 -2.67 0.99
N TRP A 292 16.24 -2.68 -0.31
CA TRP A 292 14.95 -2.18 -0.80
C TRP A 292 13.77 -3.02 -0.31
N PHE A 293 13.93 -4.34 -0.25
CA PHE A 293 12.94 -5.24 0.33
C PHE A 293 12.68 -4.89 1.79
N LEU A 294 13.73 -4.75 2.61
CA LEU A 294 13.60 -4.36 4.02
C LEU A 294 13.03 -2.95 4.21
N ARG A 295 13.18 -2.05 3.22
CA ARG A 295 12.57 -0.72 3.27
C ARG A 295 11.06 -0.76 3.04
N GLY A 296 10.51 -1.84 2.49
CA GLY A 296 9.07 -1.95 2.20
C GLY A 296 8.72 -2.04 0.72
N PHE A 297 9.69 -2.21 -0.17
CA PHE A 297 9.43 -2.40 -1.61
C PHE A 297 9.35 -3.89 -1.91
N ILE A 298 8.17 -4.36 -2.31
CA ILE A 298 7.94 -5.79 -2.57
C ILE A 298 8.53 -6.15 -3.95
N PRO A 299 9.47 -7.11 -4.03
CA PRO A 299 10.03 -7.55 -5.31
C PRO A 299 8.99 -8.26 -6.19
N ARG A 300 9.02 -8.01 -7.49
CA ARG A 300 8.12 -8.61 -8.48
C ARG A 300 8.36 -10.08 -8.69
N ASP A 301 9.61 -10.53 -8.59
CA ASP A 301 9.99 -11.94 -8.64
C ASP A 301 9.42 -12.71 -7.44
N LEU A 302 9.47 -12.13 -6.24
CA LEU A 302 8.81 -12.67 -5.05
C LEU A 302 7.30 -12.84 -5.26
N SER A 303 6.61 -11.78 -5.70
CA SER A 303 5.16 -11.84 -5.86
C SER A 303 4.75 -12.80 -6.98
N SER A 304 5.47 -12.77 -8.10
CA SER A 304 5.23 -13.67 -9.24
C SER A 304 5.42 -15.12 -8.83
N LEU A 305 6.50 -15.44 -8.10
CA LEU A 305 6.77 -16.79 -7.60
C LEU A 305 5.61 -17.30 -6.74
N ILE A 306 5.12 -16.52 -5.78
CA ILE A 306 4.00 -16.92 -4.91
C ILE A 306 2.70 -17.08 -5.70
N ILE A 307 2.39 -16.16 -6.59
CA ILE A 307 1.16 -16.22 -7.41
C ILE A 307 1.19 -17.44 -8.34
N SER A 308 2.32 -17.72 -8.98
CA SER A 308 2.43 -18.84 -9.93
C SER A 308 2.48 -20.20 -9.24
N SER A 309 2.95 -20.27 -7.99
CA SER A 309 3.16 -21.54 -7.26
C SER A 309 2.00 -21.94 -6.35
N SER A 310 1.25 -20.99 -5.80
CA SER A 310 0.26 -21.28 -4.74
C SER A 310 -1.09 -21.80 -5.25
N GLY A 311 -1.42 -21.57 -6.53
CA GLY A 311 -2.76 -21.87 -7.06
C GLY A 311 -3.89 -21.07 -6.41
N LEU A 312 -3.55 -20.03 -5.64
CA LEU A 312 -4.48 -19.13 -4.98
C LEU A 312 -4.92 -18.02 -5.93
N SER A 313 -6.02 -17.33 -5.57
CA SER A 313 -6.38 -16.09 -6.24
C SER A 313 -5.28 -15.05 -6.02
N ARG A 314 -5.12 -14.12 -6.96
CA ARG A 314 -4.16 -12.99 -6.81
C ARG A 314 -4.39 -12.25 -5.49
N ARG A 315 -5.66 -12.07 -5.07
CA ARG A 315 -6.02 -11.40 -3.83
C ARG A 315 -5.50 -12.15 -2.60
N ASP A 316 -5.67 -13.47 -2.57
CA ASP A 316 -5.24 -14.28 -1.43
C ASP A 316 -3.72 -14.39 -1.36
N SER A 317 -3.03 -14.56 -2.50
CA SER A 317 -1.57 -14.49 -2.57
C SER A 317 -1.05 -13.15 -2.05
N SER A 318 -1.67 -12.04 -2.48
CA SER A 318 -1.31 -10.68 -2.04
C SER A 318 -1.46 -10.54 -0.52
N ASN A 319 -2.59 -10.99 0.03
CA ASN A 319 -2.85 -10.96 1.47
C ASN A 319 -1.83 -11.77 2.29
N ILE A 320 -1.41 -12.95 1.80
CA ILE A 320 -0.40 -13.77 2.46
C ILE A 320 0.95 -13.05 2.47
N ILE A 321 1.36 -12.45 1.34
CA ILE A 321 2.62 -11.70 1.23
C ILE A 321 2.60 -10.53 2.21
N ILE A 322 1.58 -9.67 2.13
CA ILE A 322 1.46 -8.45 2.95
C ILE A 322 1.47 -8.80 4.44
N ARG A 323 0.64 -9.74 4.89
CA ARG A 323 0.59 -10.13 6.31
C ARG A 323 1.91 -10.71 6.82
N THR A 324 2.59 -11.50 5.99
CA THR A 324 3.86 -12.13 6.37
C THR A 324 4.98 -11.09 6.40
N PHE A 325 4.98 -10.13 5.47
CA PHE A 325 5.91 -9.00 5.44
C PHE A 325 5.70 -8.04 6.62
N LEU A 326 4.47 -7.69 6.94
CA LEU A 326 4.15 -6.86 8.12
C LEU A 326 4.63 -7.51 9.42
N LYS A 327 4.54 -8.84 9.51
CA LYS A 327 5.12 -9.59 10.63
C LYS A 327 6.64 -9.48 10.66
N LEU A 328 7.33 -9.64 9.54
CA LEU A 328 8.78 -9.43 9.44
C LEU A 328 9.19 -8.04 9.94
N HIS A 329 8.52 -6.98 9.48
CA HIS A 329 8.80 -5.60 9.96
C HIS A 329 8.58 -5.42 11.46
N ARG A 330 7.55 -6.06 12.02
CA ARG A 330 7.31 -6.07 13.47
C ARG A 330 8.45 -6.75 14.21
N GLU A 331 8.94 -7.89 13.73
CA GLU A 331 10.07 -8.59 14.35
C GLU A 331 11.38 -7.78 14.23
N ILE A 332 11.67 -7.19 13.07
CA ILE A 332 12.82 -6.28 12.88
C ILE A 332 12.76 -5.13 13.90
N TYR A 333 11.59 -4.52 14.07
CA TYR A 333 11.40 -3.44 15.04
C TYR A 333 11.72 -3.89 16.47
N HIS A 334 11.20 -5.04 16.91
CA HIS A 334 11.36 -5.51 18.29
C HIS A 334 12.74 -6.11 18.56
N GLN A 335 13.31 -6.85 17.61
CA GLN A 335 14.52 -7.65 17.82
C GLN A 335 15.81 -6.95 17.38
N LEU A 336 15.72 -5.94 16.49
CA LEU A 336 16.87 -5.20 15.97
C LEU A 336 16.80 -3.73 16.36
N TRP A 337 15.74 -3.02 15.94
CA TRP A 337 15.66 -1.56 16.11
C TRP A 337 15.58 -1.14 17.58
N ARG A 338 14.70 -1.75 18.38
CA ARG A 338 14.57 -1.41 19.81
C ARG A 338 15.86 -1.64 20.60
N PRO A 339 16.52 -2.81 20.51
CA PRO A 339 17.81 -3.01 21.15
C PRO A 339 18.86 -2.00 20.71
N ARG A 340 18.96 -1.71 19.40
CA ARG A 340 19.86 -0.69 18.88
C ARG A 340 19.57 0.70 19.46
N CYS A 341 18.30 1.09 19.59
CA CYS A 341 17.93 2.36 20.22
C CYS A 341 18.36 2.44 21.70
N LYS A 342 18.32 1.31 22.42
CA LYS A 342 18.85 1.24 23.79
C LYS A 342 20.37 1.49 23.81
N MET A 343 21.11 0.89 22.88
CA MET A 343 22.56 1.11 22.75
C MET A 343 22.89 2.56 22.39
N LYS A 344 22.16 3.15 21.43
CA LYS A 344 22.27 4.59 21.13
C LYS A 344 22.04 5.44 22.38
N SER A 345 20.99 5.15 23.15
CA SER A 345 20.65 5.94 24.35
C SER A 345 21.74 5.86 25.42
N LEU A 346 22.41 4.71 25.55
CA LEU A 346 23.58 4.56 26.42
C LEU A 346 24.75 5.39 25.91
N LYS A 347 25.04 5.36 24.61
CA LYS A 347 26.08 6.19 23.99
C LYS A 347 25.80 7.69 24.16
N ASP A 348 24.56 8.13 23.90
CA ASP A 348 24.14 9.51 24.12
C ASP A 348 24.36 9.94 25.57
N LYS A 349 24.05 9.07 26.54
CA LYS A 349 24.27 9.35 27.97
C LYS A 349 25.75 9.53 28.32
N VAL A 350 26.65 8.76 27.71
CA VAL A 350 28.10 8.92 27.90
C VAL A 350 28.61 10.23 27.29
N MET A 351 27.95 10.72 26.24
CA MET A 351 28.27 11.97 25.55
C MET A 351 27.53 13.18 26.13
N ASP A 352 26.82 13.03 27.25
CA ASP A 352 25.92 14.04 27.84
C ASP A 352 24.87 14.62 26.87
N ILE A 353 24.48 13.85 25.84
CA ILE A 353 23.44 14.21 24.89
C ILE A 353 22.08 13.83 25.49
N THR A 354 21.32 14.83 25.95
CA THR A 354 19.99 14.59 26.53
C THR A 354 18.85 14.78 25.50
N PRO A 355 17.69 14.12 25.69
CA PRO A 355 16.51 14.38 24.86
C PRO A 355 15.99 15.83 24.92
N ALA A 356 16.30 16.57 25.99
CA ALA A 356 16.00 17.99 26.08
C ALA A 356 16.93 18.80 25.17
N LEU A 357 18.23 18.48 25.18
CA LEU A 357 19.23 19.11 24.31
C LEU A 357 18.88 18.92 22.82
N LEU A 358 18.47 17.72 22.43
CA LEU A 358 18.03 17.44 21.04
C LEU A 358 16.79 18.24 20.62
N ARG A 359 15.97 18.70 21.57
CA ARG A 359 14.78 19.54 21.29
C ARG A 359 15.12 21.03 21.22
N THR A 360 16.18 21.46 21.90
CA THR A 360 16.59 22.88 21.96
C THR A 360 17.61 23.24 20.90
N VAL A 361 18.46 22.30 20.49
CA VAL A 361 19.46 22.52 19.44
C VAL A 361 18.77 22.58 18.09
N LYS A 362 19.01 23.67 17.34
CA LYS A 362 18.48 23.86 16.00
C LYS A 362 18.99 22.73 15.10
N SER A 363 18.07 21.90 14.61
CA SER A 363 18.41 20.87 13.63
C SER A 363 18.81 21.52 12.31
N SER A 364 19.76 20.94 11.58
CA SER A 364 19.99 21.36 10.20
C SER A 364 18.73 21.12 9.36
N ASP A 365 18.53 21.96 8.34
CA ASP A 365 17.39 21.84 7.41
C ASP A 365 17.46 20.59 6.53
N PHE A 366 18.52 19.79 6.66
CA PHE A 366 18.85 18.65 5.81
C PHE A 366 17.82 17.50 5.83
N THR A 367 16.93 17.45 6.83
CA THR A 367 16.00 16.31 7.01
C THR A 367 14.61 16.68 7.54
N ASN A 368 14.25 17.97 7.54
CA ASN A 368 12.89 18.32 7.92
C ASN A 368 11.98 17.99 6.74
N PHE A 369 11.06 17.05 6.97
CA PHE A 369 9.86 16.86 6.17
C PHE A 369 9.11 18.20 6.14
N HIS A 370 9.50 19.09 5.25
CA HIS A 370 8.60 20.10 4.77
C HIS A 370 7.64 19.36 3.84
N PHE A 371 6.46 19.02 4.35
CA PHE A 371 5.30 19.18 3.48
C PHE A 371 5.35 20.64 3.08
N ASP A 372 5.72 20.89 1.83
CA ASP A 372 5.54 22.20 1.25
C ASP A 372 4.03 22.43 1.25
N THR A 373 3.52 23.04 2.32
CA THR A 373 2.13 23.44 2.47
C THR A 373 1.85 24.70 1.67
N SER A 374 2.77 25.11 0.78
CA SER A 374 2.46 26.00 -0.31
C SER A 374 1.19 25.47 -0.99
N PRO A 375 0.04 26.16 -0.88
CA PRO A 375 -1.09 25.78 -1.68
C PRO A 375 -0.61 25.90 -3.12
N MET A 376 -0.45 24.77 -3.80
CA MET A 376 -0.29 24.79 -5.25
C MET A 376 -1.57 25.46 -5.75
N ALA A 377 -1.47 26.75 -6.05
CA ALA A 377 -2.49 27.49 -6.72
C ALA A 377 -2.72 26.75 -8.04
N ILE A 378 -3.81 25.97 -8.07
CA ILE A 378 -4.36 25.47 -9.31
C ILE A 378 -4.71 26.72 -10.10
N SER A 379 -3.84 27.10 -11.04
CA SER A 379 -4.08 28.21 -11.94
C SER A 379 -5.30 27.86 -12.80
N PRO A 380 -6.41 28.62 -12.75
CA PRO A 380 -7.57 28.34 -13.56
C PRO A 380 -7.39 28.98 -14.94
N LYS A 381 -6.49 28.45 -15.78
CA LYS A 381 -6.29 28.85 -17.19
C LYS A 381 -5.67 27.66 -17.92
N ARG A 382 -6.24 26.99 -18.94
CA ARG A 382 -7.36 27.23 -19.85
C ARG A 382 -7.88 25.86 -20.31
N LEU A 383 -9.15 25.54 -20.10
CA LEU A 383 -9.90 24.75 -21.09
C LEU A 383 -10.70 25.77 -21.89
N ARG A 384 -10.15 26.23 -23.02
CA ARG A 384 -10.97 26.87 -24.05
C ARG A 384 -11.75 25.77 -24.74
N SER A 385 -13.06 25.86 -24.56
CA SER A 385 -14.09 25.22 -25.35
C SER A 385 -13.81 25.34 -26.85
N TYR A 386 -13.61 24.22 -27.53
CA TYR A 386 -14.00 24.09 -28.94
C TYR A 386 -15.39 23.45 -28.95
N GLY A 387 -16.42 24.30 -28.98
CA GLY A 387 -17.73 23.91 -29.46
C GLY A 387 -17.78 24.10 -30.97
N PRO A 388 -18.54 23.28 -31.71
CA PRO A 388 -18.75 23.51 -33.14
C PRO A 388 -19.77 24.63 -33.32
N THR A 389 -19.46 25.58 -34.19
CA THR A 389 -20.42 26.51 -34.80
C THR A 389 -20.76 26.00 -36.21
N PRO A 390 -21.94 26.37 -36.75
CA PRO A 390 -22.94 25.49 -37.36
C PRO A 390 -22.54 24.75 -38.62
#